data_AF-A0A9D6ZIZ0-F1
#
_entry.id   AF-A0A9D6ZIZ0-F1
#
_cell.length_a   1.000
_cell.length_b   1.000
_cell.length_c   1.000
_cell.angle_alpha   90.00
_cell.angle_beta   90.00
_cell.angle_gamma   90.00
#
_symmetry.space_group_name_H-M   'P 1'
#
loop_
_entity.id
_entity.type
_entity.pdbx_description
1 polymer ?
#
loop_
_entity_poly.entity_id
_entity_poly.type
_entity_poly.pdbx_seq_one_letter_code
_entity_poly.pdbx_strand_id
1 'polypeptide(L)' 'MTRWFVALFLAAALLAGGCASTKKQERSWQAGDTVICPHCGRSFPVPEKLGP' A
#
# COMPACT_ATOMS: atom_id res chain seq x y z
N MET A 1 -31.89 -26.06 12.97
CA MET A 1 -31.71 -25.59 11.56
C MET A 1 -30.67 -24.46 11.43
N THR A 2 -29.65 -24.35 12.29
CA THR A 2 -28.72 -23.19 12.32
C THR A 2 -27.37 -23.43 11.63
N ARG A 3 -27.01 -24.69 11.37
CA ARG A 3 -25.69 -25.06 10.81
C ARG A 3 -25.53 -24.70 9.33
N TRP A 4 -26.62 -24.72 8.57
CA TRP A 4 -26.64 -24.39 7.14
C TRP A 4 -26.54 -22.88 6.88
N PHE A 5 -27.13 -22.06 7.75
CA PHE A 5 -27.03 -20.60 7.67
C PHE A 5 -25.60 -20.11 7.89
N VAL A 6 -24.87 -20.73 8.83
CA VAL A 6 -23.46 -20.40 9.08
C VAL A 6 -22.58 -20.72 7.87
N ALA A 7 -22.81 -21.87 7.22
CA ALA A 7 -22.09 -22.25 6.01
C ALA A 7 -22.35 -21.30 4.82
N LEU A 8 -23.60 -20.86 4.65
CA LEU A 8 -23.99 -19.88 3.63
C LEU A 8 -23.35 -18.51 3.87
N PHE A 9 -23.32 -18.04 5.12
CA PHE A 9 -22.66 -16.79 5.48
C PHE A 9 -21.14 -16.86 5.30
N LEU A 10 -20.51 -17.98 5.64
CA LEU A 10 -19.06 -18.17 5.47
C LEU A 10 -18.67 -18.19 3.98
N ALA A 11 -19.48 -18.85 3.14
CA ALA A 11 -19.26 -18.88 1.69
C ALA A 11 -19.41 -17.49 1.07
N ALA A 12 -20.43 -16.72 1.48
CA ALA A 12 -20.64 -15.36 0.98
C ALA A 12 -19.50 -14.40 1.39
N ALA A 13 -18.95 -14.55 2.60
CA ALA A 13 -17.82 -13.74 3.07
C ALA A 13 -16.53 -14.01 2.27
N LEU A 14 -16.31 -15.26 1.82
CA LEU A 14 -15.17 -15.63 0.97
C LEU A 14 -15.28 -15.04 -0.44
N LEU A 15 -16.50 -14.88 -0.98
CA LEU A 15 -16.73 -14.29 -2.31
C LEU A 15 -16.64 -12.74 -2.31
N ALA A 16 -16.81 -12.09 -1.16
CA ALA A 16 -16.73 -10.63 -1.03
C ALA A 16 -15.30 -10.10 -0.77
N GLY A 17 -14.34 -10.99 -0.48
CA GLY A 17 -12.96 -10.63 -0.19
C GLY A 17 -12.12 -10.47 -1.46
N GLY A 18 -12.16 -9.30 -2.11
CA GLY A 18 -11.21 -9.08 -3.21
C GLY A 18 -11.25 -7.81 -4.05
N CYS A 19 -11.92 -6.72 -3.65
CA CYS A 19 -11.59 -5.41 -4.24
C CYS A 19 -10.33 -4.87 -3.55
N ALA A 20 -9.16 -5.36 -3.97
CA ALA A 20 -7.89 -4.76 -3.61
C ALA A 20 -7.81 -3.39 -4.32
N SER A 21 -8.42 -2.38 -3.70
CA SER A 21 -8.21 -0.98 -4.04
C SER A 21 -6.72 -0.73 -3.92
N THR A 22 -6.03 -0.64 -5.06
CA THR A 22 -4.62 -0.31 -5.14
C THR A 22 -4.45 1.11 -4.67
N LYS A 23 -4.28 1.28 -3.36
CA LYS A 23 -3.85 2.54 -2.78
C LYS A 23 -2.49 2.82 -3.40
N LYS A 24 -2.42 3.82 -4.28
CA LYS A 24 -1.16 4.38 -4.75
C LYS A 24 -0.36 4.67 -3.48
N GLN A 25 0.70 3.89 -3.23
CA GLN A 25 1.48 4.06 -2.02
C GLN A 25 2.27 5.35 -2.22
N GLU A 26 1.71 6.46 -1.76
CA GLU A 26 2.42 7.71 -1.65
C GLU A 26 3.54 7.47 -0.64
N ARG A 27 4.72 7.16 -1.16
CA ARG A 27 5.92 7.10 -0.36
C ARG A 27 6.22 8.52 0.07
N SER A 28 5.82 8.85 1.29
CA SER A 28 6.22 10.09 1.95
C SER A 28 7.72 9.99 2.22
N TRP A 29 8.49 10.83 1.54
CA TRP A 29 9.93 10.95 1.76
C TRP A 29 10.16 11.90 2.94
N GLN A 30 10.97 11.48 3.89
CA GLN A 30 11.35 12.30 5.04
C GLN A 30 12.64 13.06 4.74
N ALA A 31 12.79 14.21 5.39
CA ALA A 31 14.04 14.96 5.42
C ALA A 31 15.20 14.06 5.88
N GLY A 32 16.28 14.01 5.10
CA GLY A 32 17.43 13.14 5.38
C GLY A 32 17.34 11.73 4.81
N ASP A 33 16.21 11.35 4.20
CA ASP A 33 16.14 10.10 3.43
C ASP A 33 17.12 10.13 2.25
N THR A 34 17.54 8.96 1.78
CA THR A 34 18.34 8.81 0.56
C THR A 34 17.52 8.15 -0.54
N VAL A 35 17.37 8.84 -1.66
CA VAL A 35 16.71 8.34 -2.87
C VAL A 35 17.77 7.78 -3.82
N ILE A 36 17.59 6.54 -4.27
CA ILE A 36 18.46 5.94 -5.29
C ILE A 36 17.77 6.07 -6.64
N CYS A 37 18.45 6.67 -7.62
CA CYS A 37 17.93 6.76 -8.97
C CYS A 37 17.97 5.38 -9.65
N PRO A 38 16.83 4.86 -10.15
CA PRO A 38 16.79 3.53 -10.78
C PRO A 38 17.50 3.49 -12.14
N HIS A 39 17.79 4.65 -12.74
CA HIS A 39 18.46 4.72 -14.05
C HIS A 39 19.98 4.72 -13.96
N CYS A 40 20.55 5.36 -12.94
CA CYS A 40 22.00 5.54 -12.83
C CYS A 40 22.61 5.01 -11.52
N GLY A 41 21.78 4.55 -10.57
CA GLY A 41 22.20 3.99 -9.29
C GLY A 41 22.77 5.01 -8.30
N ARG A 42 22.74 6.31 -8.62
CA ARG A 42 23.24 7.37 -7.72
C ARG A 42 22.27 7.62 -6.57
N SER A 43 22.84 7.88 -5.40
CA SER A 43 22.12 8.32 -4.20
C SER A 43 21.99 9.84 -4.17
N PHE A 44 20.81 10.32 -3.81
CA PHE A 44 20.48 11.73 -3.64
C PHE A 44 19.82 11.92 -2.27
N PRO A 45 20.35 12.82 -1.42
CA PRO A 45 19.72 13.13 -0.14
C PRO A 45 18.43 13.92 -0.38
N VAL A 46 17.38 13.60 0.36
CA VAL A 46 16.14 14.37 0.39
C VAL A 46 16.39 15.61 1.24
N PRO A 47 16.31 16.82 0.65
CA PRO A 47 16.60 18.04 1.37
C PRO A 47 15.56 18.25 2.48
N GLU A 48 16.01 18.79 3.62
CA GLU A 48 15.12 19.06 4.75
C GLU A 48 14.08 20.15 4.46
N LYS A 49 14.37 20.99 3.47
CA LYS A 49 13.50 22.07 3.00
C LYS A 49 13.47 22.03 1.48
N LEU A 50 12.28 21.89 0.91
CA LEU A 50 12.05 22.34 -0.46
C LEU A 50 12.18 23.87 -0.44
N GLY A 51 13.07 24.42 -1.25
CA GLY A 51 13.27 25.87 -1.34
C GLY A 51 11.99 26.60 -1.76
N PRO A 52 11.95 27.95 -1.62
CA PRO A 52 10.80 28.77 -2.02
C PRO A 52 10.45 28.63 -3.50
#